data_AF-A0A952WAZ9-F1
#
_entry.id   AF-A0A952WAZ9-F1
#
_cell.length_a   1.000
_cell.length_b   1.000
_cell.length_c   1.000
_cell.angle_alpha   90.00
_cell.angle_beta   90.00
_cell.angle_gamma   90.00
#
_symmetry.space_group_name_H-M   'P 1'
#
loop_
_entity.id
_entity.type
_entity.pdbx_description
1 polymer ?
#
loop_
_entity_poly.entity_id
_entity_poly.type
_entity_poly.pdbx_seq_one_letter_code
_entity_poly.pdbx_strand_id
1 'polypeptide(L)' 'MAKKKAAAREYLWLQCTETGDLNYRTEVNTKGGMPEGLKEGLKKYSPRVRKHTLHKVKKK' A
#
# COMPACT_ATOMS: atom_id res chain seq x y z
N MET A 1 18.11 -26.26 9.66
CA MET A 1 17.53 -24.90 9.76
C MET A 1 16.94 -24.53 8.41
N ALA A 2 15.61 -24.45 8.29
CA ALA A 2 14.96 -24.19 7.00
C ALA A 2 15.29 -22.76 6.53
N LYS A 3 15.94 -22.64 5.36
CA LYS A 3 16.17 -21.35 4.68
C LYS A 3 14.82 -20.65 4.53
N LYS A 4 14.63 -19.53 5.23
CA LYS A 4 13.48 -18.64 5.07
C LYS A 4 13.52 -18.15 3.62
N LYS A 5 12.74 -18.77 2.72
CA LYS A 5 12.58 -18.28 1.33
C LYS A 5 12.17 -16.81 1.47
N ALA A 6 12.90 -15.91 0.78
CA ALA A 6 12.59 -14.50 0.75
C ALA A 6 11.07 -14.34 0.56
N ALA A 7 10.41 -13.72 1.54
CA ALA A 7 8.98 -13.64 1.57
C ALA A 7 8.55 -12.93 0.29
N ALA A 8 7.84 -13.64 -0.58
CA ALA A 8 7.36 -13.07 -1.83
C ALA A 8 6.32 -11.97 -1.60
N ARG A 9 6.00 -11.62 -0.36
CA ARG A 9 4.99 -10.63 0.01
C ARG A 9 5.60 -9.59 0.93
N GLU A 10 5.49 -8.33 0.55
CA GLU A 10 5.85 -7.17 1.37
C GLU A 10 4.56 -6.49 1.87
N TYR A 11 4.62 -5.95 3.09
CA TYR A 11 3.56 -5.12 3.62
C TYR A 11 3.84 -3.66 3.30
N LEU A 12 2.84 -2.99 2.74
CA LEU A 12 2.92 -1.59 2.35
C LEU A 12 1.82 -0.79 3.04
N TRP A 13 2.15 0.47 3.29
CA TRP A 13 1.18 1.44 3.77
C TRP A 13 0.67 2.29 2.63
N LEU A 14 -0.61 2.55 2.64
CA LEU A 14 -1.29 3.47 1.75
C LEU A 14 -1.53 4.78 2.49
N GLN A 15 -0.84 5.83 2.04
CA GLN A 15 -0.92 7.17 2.59
C GLN A 15 -1.94 8.00 1.80
N CYS A 16 -2.90 8.60 2.49
CA CYS A 16 -3.87 9.51 1.89
C CYS A 16 -3.18 10.79 1.40
N THR A 17 -3.43 11.21 0.16
CA THR A 17 -2.80 12.41 -0.42
C THR A 17 -3.32 13.71 0.19
N GLU A 18 -4.54 13.73 0.70
CA GLU A 18 -5.18 14.95 1.23
C GLU A 18 -4.91 15.18 2.72
N THR A 19 -4.74 14.10 3.48
CA THR A 19 -4.59 14.17 4.95
C THR A 19 -3.22 13.73 5.42
N GLY A 20 -2.44 13.06 4.58
CA GLY A 20 -1.13 12.54 4.94
C GLY A 20 -1.17 11.33 5.88
N ASP A 21 -2.35 10.86 6.28
CA ASP A 21 -2.50 9.71 7.18
C ASP A 21 -2.22 8.38 6.49
N LEU A 22 -1.67 7.46 7.28
CA LEU A 22 -1.45 6.06 6.91
C LEU A 22 -2.73 5.28 7.25
N ASN A 23 -3.70 5.29 6.33
CA ASN A 23 -5.03 4.73 6.59
C ASN A 23 -5.10 3.21 6.40
N TYR A 24 -4.40 2.68 5.40
CA TYR A 24 -4.53 1.28 5.02
C TYR A 24 -3.18 0.59 4.94
N ARG A 25 -3.18 -0.69 5.31
CA ARG A 25 -2.05 -1.60 5.10
C ARG A 25 -2.48 -2.68 4.12
N THR A 26 -1.63 -2.93 3.13
CA THR A 26 -1.87 -3.95 2.10
C THR A 26 -0.68 -4.88 2.00
N GLU A 27 -0.93 -6.16 1.78
CA GLU A 27 0.10 -7.11 1.38
C GLU A 27 0.21 -7.13 -0.14
N VAL A 28 1.43 -7.10 -0.65
CA VAL A 28 1.70 -7.05 -2.08
C VAL A 28 2.71 -8.12 -2.42
N ASN A 29 2.38 -8.93 -3.42
CA ASN A 29 3.29 -9.95 -3.93
C ASN A 29 4.40 -9.26 -4.74
N THR A 30 5.64 -9.33 -4.25
CA THR A 30 6.83 -8.81 -4.93
C THR A 30 7.42 -9.80 -5.93
N LYS A 31 6.96 -11.06 -5.96
CA LYS A 31 7.27 -12.00 -7.05
C LYS A 31 6.54 -11.57 -8.33
N GLY A 32 7.20 -10.75 -9.14
CA GLY A 32 6.68 -10.23 -10.42
C GLY A 32 6.79 -8.71 -10.57
N GLY A 33 7.34 -8.00 -9.58
CA GLY A 33 7.34 -6.54 -9.55
C GLY A 33 6.08 -5.98 -8.89
N MET A 34 6.16 -4.75 -8.38
CA MET A 34 4.98 -4.12 -7.81
C MET A 34 3.94 -3.86 -8.90
N PRO A 35 2.66 -4.23 -8.69
CA PRO A 35 1.61 -3.92 -9.64
C PRO A 35 1.56 -2.41 -9.86
N GLU A 36 1.70 -1.96 -11.11
CA GLU A 36 1.80 -0.54 -11.46
C GLU A 36 0.61 0.28 -10.94
N GLY A 37 -0.60 -0.29 -10.97
CA GLY A 37 -1.79 0.34 -10.39
C GLY A 37 -1.70 0.63 -8.89
N LEU A 38 -0.85 -0.09 -8.15
CA LEU A 38 -0.59 0.21 -6.74
C LEU A 38 0.41 1.35 -6.57
N LYS A 39 1.36 1.51 -7.50
CA LYS A 39 2.27 2.66 -7.53
C LYS A 39 1.53 3.95 -7.88
N GLU A 40 0.57 3.89 -8.81
CA GLU A 40 -0.26 5.04 -9.20
C GLU A 40 -1.18 5.53 -8.06
N GLY A 41 -1.57 4.60 -7.18
CA GLY A 41 -2.35 4.89 -5.98
C GLY A 41 -3.81 4.47 -6.13
N LEU A 42 -4.41 4.10 -5.00
CA LEU A 42 -5.77 3.55 -4.94
C LEU A 42 -6.75 4.59 -4.40
N LYS A 43 -7.92 4.71 -5.02
CA LYS A 43 -9.02 5.49 -4.45
C LYS A 43 -9.66 4.71 -3.30
N LYS A 44 -9.44 5.17 -2.07
CA LYS A 44 -10.01 4.59 -0.85
C LYS A 44 -10.67 5.65 0.00
N TYR A 45 -11.59 5.23 0.84
CA TYR A 45 -12.32 6.11 1.73
C TYR A 45 -11.37 6.66 2.81
N SER A 46 -11.34 7.98 2.99
CA SER A 46 -10.63 8.60 4.12
C SER A 46 -11.65 9.02 5.18
N PRO A 47 -11.60 8.47 6.41
CA PRO A 47 -12.58 8.78 7.46
C PRO A 47 -12.51 10.25 7.92
N ARG A 48 -11.36 10.92 7.80
CA ARG A 48 -11.22 12.33 8.17
C ARG A 48 -11.97 13.27 7.23
N VAL A 49 -11.84 13.05 5.92
CA VAL A 49 -12.48 13.90 4.89
C VAL A 49 -13.88 13.38 4.53
N ARG A 50 -14.21 12.15 4.96
CA ARG A 50 -15.45 11.43 4.66
C ARG A 50 -15.71 11.27 3.16
N LYS A 51 -14.65 11.17 2.35
CA LYS A 51 -14.69 11.04 0.89
C LYS A 51 -13.68 9.99 0.42
N HIS A 52 -13.87 9.49 -0.80
CA HIS A 52 -12.89 8.64 -1.45
C HIS A 52 -11.77 9.49 -2.04
N THR A 53 -10.56 9.33 -1.49
CA THR A 53 -9.38 10.09 -1.85
C THR A 53 -8.32 9.15 -2.42
N LEU A 54 -7.35 9.71 -3.15
CA LEU A 54 -6.21 8.94 -3.64
C LEU A 54 -5.27 8.60 -2.48
N HIS A 55 -4.93 7.32 -2.38
CA HIS A 55 -3.96 6.83 -1.42
C HIS A 55 -2.74 6.25 -2.16
N LYS A 56 -1.58 6.87 -1.95
CA LYS A 56 -0.31 6.46 -2.57
C LYS A 56 0.42 5.45 -1.70
N VAL A 57 1.12 4.50 -2.34
CA VAL A 57 1.95 3.53 -1.63
C VAL A 57 3.19 4.21 -1.07
N LYS A 58 3.41 4.03 0.23
CA LYS A 58 4.66 4.37 0.90
C LYS A 58 5.32 3.07 1.37
N LYS A 59 6.49 2.77 0.80
CA LYS A 59 7.38 1.75 1.35
C LYS A 59 8.08 2.34 2.57
N LYS A 60 8.21 1.56 3.63
CA LYS A 60 9.14 1.88 4.73
C LYS A 60 10.50 1.26 4.41
#